data_AF-A0A5T0DTG0-F1
#
_entry.id   AF-A0A5T0DTG0-F1
#
_cell.length_a   1.000
_cell.length_b   1.000
_cell.length_c   1.000
_cell.angle_alpha   90.00
_cell.angle_beta   90.00
_cell.angle_gamma   90.00
#
_symmetry.space_group_name_H-M   'P 1'
#
loop_
_entity.id
_entity.type
_entity.pdbx_description
1 polymer ?
#
loop_
_entity_poly.entity_id
_entity_poly.type
_entity_poly.pdbx_seq_one_letter_code
_entity_poly.pdbx_strand_id
1 'polypeptide(L)'
;YRKLSYGEYYNKDSVLFSNYYAILSWIIQETQKYPNVKIYGFDDLDYADNIKNYKDPAHYNTDMNSMQLNAIRDNTHILNTQNIVKYLNTMERKIKEFDLTPFVEYIKNQNF
;
A
#
# COMPACT_ATOMS: atom_id res chain seq x y z
N TYR A 1 14.46 18.31 10.98
CA TYR A 1 13.15 17.84 10.54
C TYR A 1 12.83 18.47 9.19
N ARG A 2 12.92 17.71 8.10
CA ARG A 2 12.68 18.19 6.73
C ARG A 2 11.17 18.12 6.48
N LYS A 3 10.50 19.26 6.32
CA LYS A 3 9.14 19.30 5.76
C LYS A 3 9.27 18.81 4.31
N LEU A 4 8.92 17.55 4.05
CA LEU A 4 8.70 17.07 2.69
C LEU A 4 7.55 17.90 2.13
N SER A 5 7.80 18.62 1.04
CA SER A 5 6.76 19.42 0.41
C SER A 5 5.81 18.47 -0.32
N TYR A 6 4.51 18.77 -0.31
CA TYR A 6 3.46 17.97 -0.95
C TYR A 6 3.74 17.65 -2.44
N GLY A 7 4.64 18.41 -3.09
CA GLY A 7 5.08 18.19 -4.47
C GLY A 7 5.99 16.96 -4.70
N GLU A 8 6.56 16.35 -3.66
CA GLU A 8 7.52 15.23 -3.83
C GLU A 8 6.84 13.84 -3.93
N TYR A 9 5.53 13.75 -3.63
CA TYR A 9 4.74 12.50 -3.73
C TYR A 9 3.95 12.39 -5.05
N TYR A 10 4.29 13.17 -6.07
CA TYR A 10 3.64 13.09 -7.37
C TYR A 10 4.17 11.91 -8.19
N ASN A 11 3.40 10.82 -8.22
CA ASN A 11 3.63 9.65 -9.08
C ASN A 11 3.18 9.94 -10.52
N LYS A 12 3.85 10.89 -11.19
CA LYS A 12 3.42 11.40 -12.50
C LYS A 12 3.46 10.34 -13.61
N ASP A 13 4.23 9.26 -13.45
CA ASP A 13 4.53 8.30 -14.53
C ASP A 13 4.53 6.81 -14.09
N SER A 14 3.76 6.42 -13.08
CA SER A 14 3.75 5.05 -12.49
C SER A 14 5.09 4.57 -11.89
N VAL A 15 6.14 5.40 -11.90
CA VAL A 15 7.49 5.09 -11.42
C VAL A 15 7.47 4.54 -9.99
N LEU A 16 6.62 5.07 -9.12
CA LEU A 16 6.55 4.62 -7.75
C LEU A 16 6.03 3.18 -7.65
N PHE A 17 4.97 2.84 -8.38
CA PHE A 17 4.44 1.47 -8.40
C PHE A 17 5.44 0.50 -9.04
N SER A 18 6.07 0.87 -10.15
CA SER A 18 7.11 0.05 -10.79
C SER A 18 8.29 -0.23 -9.85
N ASN A 19 8.70 0.75 -9.05
CA ASN A 19 9.72 0.56 -8.02
C ASN A 19 9.28 -0.42 -6.94
N TYR A 20 8.05 -0.28 -6.41
CA TYR A 20 7.50 -1.24 -5.45
C TYR A 20 7.41 -2.65 -6.03
N TYR A 21 6.95 -2.77 -7.27
CA TYR A 21 6.87 -4.04 -7.99
C TYR A 21 8.23 -4.72 -8.05
N ALA A 22 9.26 -4.00 -8.50
CA ALA A 22 10.62 -4.52 -8.64
C ALA A 22 11.23 -4.90 -7.28
N ILE A 23 11.14 -4.01 -6.29
CA ILE A 23 11.76 -4.21 -4.97
C ILE A 23 11.09 -5.36 -4.23
N LEU A 24 9.75 -5.41 -4.18
CA LEU A 24 9.04 -6.47 -3.46
C LEU A 24 9.25 -7.83 -4.11
N SER A 25 9.20 -7.91 -5.45
CA SER A 25 9.51 -9.14 -6.18
C SER A 25 10.93 -9.63 -5.88
N TRP A 26 11.91 -8.71 -5.88
CA TRP A 26 13.30 -9.04 -5.58
C TRP A 26 13.49 -9.50 -4.13
N ILE A 27 12.97 -8.77 -3.13
CA ILE A 27 13.08 -9.15 -1.72
C ILE A 27 12.49 -10.55 -1.48
N ILE A 28 11.30 -10.83 -2.02
CA ILE A 28 10.65 -12.13 -1.84
C ILE A 28 11.49 -13.25 -2.49
N GLN A 29 12.00 -13.02 -3.69
CA GLN A 29 12.87 -13.97 -4.37
C GLN A 29 14.16 -14.26 -3.60
N GLU A 30 14.85 -13.23 -3.09
CA GLU A 30 16.13 -13.39 -2.38
C GLU A 30 15.97 -14.03 -1.00
N THR A 31 14.83 -13.76 -0.36
CA THR A 31 14.58 -14.20 1.01
C THR A 31 13.94 -15.59 1.11
N GLN A 32 13.42 -16.16 0.01
CA GLN A 32 12.66 -17.43 0.03
C GLN A 32 13.44 -18.63 0.62
N LYS A 33 14.78 -18.58 0.56
CA LYS A 33 15.67 -19.61 1.10
C LYS A 33 15.81 -19.57 2.63
N TYR A 34 15.33 -18.52 3.28
CA TYR A 34 15.41 -18.34 4.73
C TYR A 34 14.06 -18.64 5.38
N PRO A 35 13.87 -19.82 5.99
CA PRO A 35 12.56 -20.23 6.52
C PRO A 35 12.08 -19.38 7.71
N ASN A 36 12.97 -18.58 8.31
CA ASN A 36 12.69 -17.65 9.39
C ASN A 36 12.32 -16.23 8.91
N VAL A 37 12.37 -15.96 7.61
CA VAL A 37 11.93 -14.68 7.03
C VAL A 37 10.50 -14.82 6.53
N LYS A 38 9.63 -13.91 6.96
CA LYS A 38 8.25 -13.80 6.49
C LYS A 38 7.99 -12.36 6.09
N ILE A 39 7.51 -12.17 4.87
CA ILE A 39 7.11 -10.86 4.34
C ILE A 39 5.59 -10.80 4.38
N TYR A 40 5.04 -9.76 4.99
CA TYR A 40 3.59 -9.57 5.11
C TYR A 40 3.16 -8.36 4.26
N GLY A 41 2.15 -8.54 3.42
CA GLY A 41 1.60 -7.51 2.54
C GLY A 41 0.15 -7.19 2.86
N PHE A 42 -0.23 -5.92 2.77
CA PHE A 42 -1.57 -5.45 3.15
C PHE A 42 -2.19 -4.49 2.12
N ASP A 43 -1.47 -4.11 1.06
CA ASP A 43 -1.92 -3.13 0.06
C ASP A 43 -2.98 -3.70 -0.90
N ASP A 44 -3.25 -5.01 -0.85
CA ASP A 44 -4.36 -5.65 -1.56
C ASP A 44 -5.70 -5.58 -0.78
N LEU A 45 -5.68 -5.17 0.49
CA LEU A 45 -6.86 -5.03 1.35
C LEU A 45 -7.56 -3.69 1.14
N ASP A 46 -8.83 -3.60 1.52
CA ASP A 46 -9.64 -2.37 1.40
C ASP A 46 -9.25 -1.28 2.42
N TYR A 47 -8.32 -1.60 3.32
CA TYR A 47 -7.87 -0.67 4.35
C TYR A 47 -7.23 0.59 3.76
N ALA A 48 -6.39 0.44 2.72
CA ALA A 48 -5.69 1.55 2.08
C ALA A 48 -6.63 2.45 1.26
N ASP A 49 -7.82 1.97 0.87
CA ASP A 49 -8.75 2.72 0.04
C ASP A 49 -9.57 3.74 0.85
N ASN A 50 -9.60 3.59 2.18
CA ASN A 50 -10.39 4.46 3.03
C ASN A 50 -9.52 5.50 3.71
N ILE A 51 -9.61 6.76 3.26
CA ILE A 51 -8.85 7.87 3.82
C ILE A 51 -9.08 8.07 5.33
N LYS A 52 -10.22 7.61 5.88
CA LYS A 52 -10.48 7.66 7.33
C LYS A 52 -9.54 6.76 8.15
N ASN A 53 -8.88 5.80 7.49
CA ASN A 53 -7.91 4.92 8.10
C ASN A 53 -6.50 5.54 8.19
N TYR A 54 -6.35 6.81 7.79
CA TYR A 54 -5.10 7.54 7.81
C TYR A 54 -5.15 8.70 8.78
N LYS A 55 -4.07 8.90 9.52
CA LYS A 55 -3.85 10.09 10.34
C LYS A 55 -3.44 11.29 9.48
N ASP A 56 -2.69 11.02 8.42
CA ASP A 56 -2.20 11.97 7.42
C ASP A 56 -1.88 11.21 6.11
N PRO A 57 -1.49 11.89 5.01
CA PRO A 57 -1.32 11.23 3.70
C PRO A 57 -0.32 10.07 3.65
N ALA A 58 0.53 9.88 4.66
CA ALA A 58 1.56 8.84 4.68
C ALA A 58 1.44 7.86 5.86
N HIS A 59 0.64 8.16 6.88
CA HIS A 59 0.58 7.35 8.11
C HIS A 59 -0.82 6.79 8.38
N TYR A 60 -0.90 5.47 8.52
CA TYR A 60 -2.10 4.76 8.96
C TYR A 60 -2.51 5.13 10.39
N ASN A 61 -3.77 4.87 10.71
CA ASN A 61 -4.28 4.90 12.07
C ASN A 61 -3.76 3.70 12.89
N THR A 62 -3.81 3.83 14.21
CA THR A 62 -3.21 2.89 15.17
C THR A 62 -3.79 1.48 15.14
N ASP A 63 -5.00 1.31 14.60
CA ASP A 63 -5.66 0.02 14.42
C ASP A 63 -4.95 -0.88 13.39
N MET A 64 -4.23 -0.31 12.42
CA MET A 64 -3.36 -1.07 11.51
C MET A 64 -2.32 -1.91 12.28
N ASN A 65 -1.81 -1.42 13.42
CA ASN A 65 -0.87 -2.19 14.24
C ASN A 65 -1.51 -3.48 14.75
N SER A 66 -2.80 -3.45 15.10
CA SER A 66 -3.54 -4.64 15.53
C SER A 66 -3.74 -5.62 14.39
N MET A 67 -4.02 -5.14 13.17
CA MET A 67 -4.11 -5.98 11.98
C MET A 67 -2.77 -6.70 11.70
N GLN A 68 -1.65 -5.98 11.78
CA GLN A 68 -0.32 -6.55 11.57
C GLN A 68 0.03 -7.59 12.64
N LEU A 69 -0.21 -7.30 13.92
CA LEU A 69 0.03 -8.24 15.01
C LEU A 69 -0.83 -9.51 14.89
N ASN A 70 -2.10 -9.36 14.50
CA ASN A 70 -2.98 -10.50 14.24
C ASN A 70 -2.48 -11.33 13.05
N ALA A 71 -2.06 -10.69 11.96
CA ALA A 71 -1.51 -11.38 10.79
C ALA A 71 -0.23 -12.17 11.11
N ILE A 72 0.65 -11.60 11.95
CA ILE A 72 1.84 -12.30 12.45
C ILE A 72 1.47 -13.50 13.31
N ARG A 73 0.55 -13.30 14.28
CA ARG A 73 0.06 -14.37 15.16
C ARG A 73 -0.56 -15.52 14.37
N ASP A 74 -1.41 -15.20 13.40
CA ASP A 74 -2.26 -16.15 12.68
C ASP A 74 -1.61 -16.65 11.36
N ASN A 75 -0.42 -16.13 11.01
CA ASN A 75 0.29 -16.43 9.76
C ASN A 75 -0.53 -16.17 8.49
N THR A 76 -1.30 -15.09 8.49
CA THR A 76 -2.07 -14.65 7.32
C THR A 76 -1.32 -13.57 6.54
N HIS A 77 -1.74 -13.29 5.31
CA HIS A 77 -1.16 -12.22 4.47
C HIS A 77 0.35 -12.34 4.15
N ILE A 78 0.90 -13.55 4.24
CA ILE A 78 2.31 -13.82 3.89
C ILE A 78 2.48 -13.78 2.37
N LEU A 79 3.43 -12.99 1.90
CA LEU A 79 3.87 -12.95 0.50
C LEU A 79 4.98 -13.95 0.25
N ASN A 80 4.91 -14.63 -0.89
CA ASN A 80 5.88 -15.61 -1.37
C ASN A 80 5.94 -15.62 -2.90
N THR A 81 6.84 -16.43 -3.45
CA THR A 81 7.03 -16.53 -4.90
C THR A 81 5.80 -17.06 -5.65
N GLN A 82 4.86 -17.71 -4.96
CA GLN A 82 3.61 -18.22 -5.56
C GLN A 82 2.51 -17.15 -5.66
N ASN A 83 2.50 -16.15 -4.78
CA ASN A 83 1.38 -15.20 -4.69
C ASN A 83 1.75 -13.73 -4.98
N ILE A 84 3.04 -13.38 -5.04
CA ILE A 84 3.47 -11.98 -5.19
C ILE A 84 2.93 -11.29 -6.44
N VAL A 85 2.87 -12.00 -7.58
CA VAL A 85 2.33 -11.42 -8.83
C VAL A 85 0.85 -11.07 -8.67
N LYS A 86 0.06 -11.95 -8.04
CA LYS A 86 -1.37 -11.69 -7.79
C LYS A 86 -1.57 -10.50 -6.84
N TYR A 87 -0.74 -10.42 -5.79
CA TYR A 87 -0.75 -9.30 -4.83
C TYR A 87 -0.49 -7.98 -5.54
N LEU A 88 0.61 -7.87 -6.29
CA LEU A 88 1.00 -6.64 -7.00
C LEU A 88 -0.02 -6.24 -8.07
N ASN A 89 -0.58 -7.19 -8.82
CA ASN A 89 -1.62 -6.89 -9.79
C ASN A 89 -2.91 -6.38 -9.12
N THR A 90 -3.24 -6.90 -7.94
CA THR A 90 -4.39 -6.43 -7.17
C THR A 90 -4.15 -5.00 -6.68
N MET A 91 -2.98 -4.73 -6.10
CA MET A 91 -2.57 -3.40 -5.69
C MET A 91 -2.60 -2.41 -6.86
N GLU A 92 -2.03 -2.75 -8.02
CA GLU A 92 -2.01 -1.88 -9.19
C GLU A 92 -3.42 -1.55 -9.69
N ARG A 93 -4.27 -2.57 -9.76
CA ARG A 93 -5.66 -2.41 -10.18
C ARG A 93 -6.38 -1.46 -9.24
N LYS A 94 -6.26 -1.65 -7.92
CA LYS A 94 -6.88 -0.77 -6.92
C LYS A 94 -6.40 0.68 -7.05
N ILE A 95 -5.11 0.91 -7.28
CA ILE A 95 -4.55 2.24 -7.53
C ILE A 95 -5.18 2.88 -8.79
N LYS A 96 -5.27 2.14 -9.89
CA LYS A 96 -5.78 2.66 -11.18
C LYS A 96 -7.30 2.87 -11.18
N GLU A 97 -8.03 2.05 -10.43
CA GLU A 97 -9.50 2.06 -10.37
C GLU A 97 -10.05 2.88 -9.20
N PHE A 98 -9.19 3.52 -8.40
CA PHE A 98 -9.62 4.30 -7.25
C PHE A 98 -10.57 5.43 -7.65
N ASP A 99 -11.78 5.45 -7.08
CA ASP A 99 -12.80 6.44 -7.43
C ASP A 99 -12.49 7.80 -6.78
N LEU A 100 -12.05 8.74 -7.61
CA LEU A 100 -11.78 10.12 -7.21
C LEU A 100 -13.02 11.02 -7.26
N THR A 101 -14.16 10.54 -7.74
CA THR A 101 -15.39 11.33 -7.91
C THR A 101 -15.81 12.03 -6.61
N PRO A 102 -15.84 11.37 -5.44
CA PRO A 102 -16.23 12.02 -4.19
C PRO A 102 -15.30 13.17 -3.81
N PHE A 103 -14.00 13.04 -4.10
CA PHE A 103 -13.00 14.07 -3.81
C PHE A 103 -13.14 15.28 -4.75
N VAL A 104 -13.35 15.02 -6.04
CA VAL A 104 -13.60 16.07 -7.04
C VAL A 104 -14.88 16.85 -6.70
N GLU A 105 -15.96 16.16 -6.34
CA GLU A 105 -17.21 16.79 -5.93
C GLU A 105 -17.06 17.61 -4.65
N TYR A 106 -16.33 17.08 -3.66
CA TYR A 106 -16.03 17.81 -2.43
C TYR A 106 -15.33 19.14 -2.72
N ILE A 107 -14.27 19.14 -3.55
CA ILE A 107 -13.53 20.36 -3.94
C ILE A 107 -14.41 21.35 -4.67
N LYS A 108 -15.20 20.90 -5.66
CA LYS A 108 -16.11 21.78 -6.42
C LYS A 108 -17.09 22.52 -5.50
N ASN A 109 -17.53 21.87 -4.42
CA ASN A 109 -18.48 22.44 -3.46
C ASN A 109 -17.81 23.36 -2.42
N GLN A 110 -16.48 23.49 -2.37
CA GLN A 110 -15.78 24.33 -1.39
C GLN A 110 -15.79 25.84 -1.72
N ASN A 111 -16.37 26.31 -2.83
CA ASN A 111 -16.44 27.74 -3.23
C ASN A 111 -15.14 28.52 -2.91
N PHE A 112 -14.06 28.22 -3.63
CA PHE A 112 -12.85 29.05 -3.63
C PHE A 112 -13.03 30.31 -4.47
#